data_AF-A0A321L9J2-F1
#
_entry.id   AF-A0A321L9J2-F1
#
_cell.length_a   1.000
_cell.length_b   1.000
_cell.length_c   1.000
_cell.angle_alpha   90.00
_cell.angle_beta   90.00
_cell.angle_gamma   90.00
#
_symmetry.space_group_name_H-M   'P 1'
#
loop_
_entity.id
_entity.type
_entity.pdbx_description
1 polymer ?
#
loop_
_entity_poly.entity_id
_entity_poly.type
_entity_poly.pdbx_seq_one_letter_code
_entity_poly.pdbx_strand_id
1 'polypeptide(L)'
;MTYSGLDSRIVVDSGSYRAGREKELQLMAVKAAERVRTSRIPFSFDPMTPNERRIVHLALSEDSTVRTESQGGGVDRKVTIFPA
;
A
#
# COMPACT_ATOMS: atom_id res chain seq x y z
N MET A 1 9.17 35.37 -18.70
CA MET A 1 10.25 34.88 -17.82
C MET A 1 9.90 35.31 -16.41
N THR A 2 9.24 34.43 -15.63
CA THR A 2 9.19 34.40 -14.15
C THR A 2 8.29 33.23 -13.72
N TYR A 3 8.93 32.23 -13.09
CA TYR A 3 8.29 31.11 -12.38
C TYR A 3 7.69 31.60 -11.05
N SER A 4 6.63 30.95 -10.56
CA SER A 4 6.33 30.64 -9.13
C SER A 4 4.83 30.39 -9.00
N GLY A 5 4.31 29.34 -8.38
CA GLY A 5 4.86 28.22 -7.63
C GLY A 5 3.64 27.38 -7.24
N LEU A 6 3.71 26.07 -7.42
CA LEU A 6 2.65 25.14 -7.05
C LEU A 6 2.34 25.28 -5.56
N ASP A 7 1.18 25.84 -5.25
CA ASP A 7 0.58 25.83 -3.92
C ASP A 7 0.10 24.41 -3.62
N SER A 8 1.06 23.52 -3.38
CA SER A 8 0.82 22.18 -2.85
C SER A 8 0.30 22.34 -1.43
N ARG A 9 -1.02 22.47 -1.31
CA ARG A 9 -1.72 22.43 -0.01
C ARG A 9 -1.44 21.10 0.67
N ILE A 10 -0.43 21.09 1.53
CA ILE A 10 -0.20 20.01 2.50
C ILE A 10 -1.19 20.27 3.64
N VAL A 11 -2.38 19.70 3.50
CA VAL A 11 -3.39 19.68 4.58
C VAL A 11 -3.00 18.57 5.56
N VAL A 12 -2.29 18.94 6.63
CA VAL A 12 -2.07 18.07 7.79
C VAL A 12 -3.25 18.24 8.75
N ASP A 13 -4.36 17.58 8.43
CA ASP A 13 -5.48 17.43 9.36
C ASP A 13 -5.36 16.07 10.05
N SER A 14 -5.46 16.00 11.38
CA SER A 14 -5.29 14.75 12.14
C SER A 14 -6.45 13.76 11.92
N GLY A 15 -7.58 14.21 11.37
CA GLY A 15 -8.62 13.36 10.77
C GLY A 15 -8.31 12.92 9.33
N SER A 16 -7.60 13.76 8.56
CA SER A 16 -7.07 13.44 7.23
C SER A 16 -5.82 12.55 7.27
N TYR A 17 -5.13 12.43 8.40
CA TYR A 17 -3.96 11.55 8.54
C TYR A 17 -4.34 10.07 8.42
N ARG A 18 -5.46 9.66 9.05
CA ARG A 18 -6.00 8.30 8.90
C ARG A 18 -6.42 8.04 7.45
N ALA A 19 -7.26 8.90 6.89
CA ALA A 19 -7.71 8.77 5.50
C ALA A 19 -6.54 8.83 4.49
N GLY A 20 -5.51 9.61 4.78
CA GLY A 20 -4.30 9.72 4.00
C GLY A 20 -3.47 8.43 4.04
N ARG A 21 -3.29 7.85 5.23
CA ARG A 21 -2.58 6.59 5.42
C ARG A 21 -3.25 5.43 4.70
N GLU A 22 -4.59 5.34 4.76
CA GLU A 22 -5.33 4.29 4.05
C GLU A 22 -5.15 4.41 2.53
N LYS A 23 -5.27 5.63 1.98
CA LYS A 23 -5.03 5.90 0.56
C LYS A 23 -3.58 5.62 0.15
N GLU A 24 -2.63 5.97 1.01
CA GLU A 24 -1.21 5.69 0.80
C GLU A 24 -0.97 4.18 0.70
N LEU A 25 -1.53 3.39 1.62
CA LEU A 25 -1.44 1.94 1.61
C LEU A 25 -2.09 1.32 0.38
N GLN A 26 -3.25 1.81 -0.04
CA GLN A 26 -3.88 1.37 -1.30
C GLN A 26 -2.97 1.65 -2.50
N LEU A 27 -2.41 2.86 -2.59
CA LEU A 27 -1.52 3.22 -3.69
C LEU A 27 -0.24 2.37 -3.68
N MET A 28 0.34 2.12 -2.50
CA MET A 28 1.49 1.25 -2.35
C MET A 28 1.17 -0.20 -2.73
N ALA A 29 0.00 -0.71 -2.35
CA ALA A 29 -0.48 -2.04 -2.72
C ALA A 29 -0.56 -2.21 -4.24
N VAL A 30 -1.21 -1.27 -4.93
CA VAL A 30 -1.32 -1.29 -6.40
C VAL A 30 0.05 -1.20 -7.07
N LYS A 31 0.92 -0.29 -6.62
CA LYS A 31 2.29 -0.17 -7.17
C LYS A 31 3.13 -1.42 -6.93
N ALA A 32 2.98 -2.04 -5.76
CA ALA A 32 3.67 -3.28 -5.44
C ALA A 32 3.15 -4.42 -6.32
N ALA A 33 1.83 -4.53 -6.54
CA ALA A 33 1.23 -5.51 -7.43
C ALA A 33 1.74 -5.36 -8.88
N GLU A 34 1.75 -4.13 -9.41
CA GLU A 34 2.32 -3.80 -10.73
C GLU A 34 3.79 -4.26 -10.86
N ARG A 35 4.59 -3.97 -9.82
CA ARG A 35 5.99 -4.38 -9.77
C ARG A 35 6.13 -5.89 -9.69
N VAL A 36 5.35 -6.58 -8.87
CA VAL A 36 5.39 -8.04 -8.70
C VAL A 36 4.95 -8.73 -9.99
N ARG A 37 3.91 -8.22 -10.66
CA ARG A 37 3.45 -8.73 -11.96
C ARG A 37 4.53 -8.66 -13.02
N THR A 38 5.26 -7.54 -13.07
CA THR A 38 6.30 -7.30 -14.09
C THR A 38 7.60 -8.01 -13.76
N SER A 39 8.07 -7.91 -12.51
CA SER A 39 9.36 -8.46 -12.09
C SER A 39 9.29 -9.95 -11.73
N ARG A 40 8.09 -10.48 -11.46
CA ARG A 40 7.85 -11.80 -10.85
C ARG A 40 8.52 -12.00 -9.49
N ILE A 41 9.03 -10.93 -8.85
CA ILE A 41 9.67 -10.99 -7.53
C ILE A 41 8.61 -10.66 -6.47
N PRO A 42 8.40 -11.51 -5.45
CA PRO A 42 7.49 -11.22 -4.36
C PRO A 42 7.87 -9.94 -3.61
N PHE A 43 6.88 -9.13 -3.25
CA PHE A 43 7.06 -7.91 -2.48
C PHE A 43 6.49 -8.08 -1.09
N SER A 44 7.31 -7.90 -0.05
CA SER A 44 6.85 -7.92 1.33
C SER A 44 6.77 -6.50 1.86
N PHE A 45 5.63 -6.15 2.45
CA PHE A 45 5.50 -4.92 3.21
C PHE A 45 6.21 -5.02 4.55
N ASP A 46 6.42 -3.87 5.16
CA ASP A 46 6.78 -3.78 6.57
C ASP A 46 5.64 -4.31 7.46
N PRO A 47 5.95 -4.75 8.69
CA PRO A 47 4.94 -5.11 9.68
C PRO A 47 3.93 -3.98 9.87
N MET A 48 2.64 -4.32 9.86
CA MET A 48 1.57 -3.33 9.89
C MET A 48 0.39 -3.81 10.73
N THR A 49 -0.44 -2.88 11.19
CA THR A 49 -1.59 -3.19 12.05
C THR A 49 -2.63 -4.05 11.32
N PRO A 50 -3.49 -4.80 12.04
CA PRO A 50 -4.54 -5.60 11.39
C PRO A 50 -5.43 -4.82 10.42
N ASN A 51 -5.72 -3.55 10.71
CA ASN A 51 -6.51 -2.69 9.83
C ASN A 51 -5.76 -2.36 8.54
N GLU A 52 -4.48 -2.02 8.62
CA GLU A 52 -3.64 -1.76 7.44
C GLU A 52 -3.51 -3.01 6.57
N ARG A 53 -3.32 -4.20 7.16
CA ARG A 53 -3.31 -5.47 6.43
C ARG A 53 -4.61 -5.68 5.66
N ARG A 54 -5.74 -5.42 6.32
CA ARG A 54 -7.07 -5.53 5.70
C ARG A 54 -7.19 -4.59 4.49
N ILE A 55 -6.70 -3.37 4.59
CA ILE A 55 -6.72 -2.40 3.48
C ILE A 55 -5.94 -2.93 2.28
N VAL A 56 -4.72 -3.45 2.49
CA VAL A 56 -3.91 -4.04 1.41
C VAL A 56 -4.60 -5.25 0.78
N HIS A 57 -5.16 -6.14 1.60
CA HIS A 57 -5.90 -7.31 1.11
C HIS A 57 -7.12 -6.90 0.28
N LEU A 58 -7.91 -5.92 0.74
CA LEU A 58 -9.08 -5.44 0.02
C LEU A 58 -8.68 -4.73 -1.28
N ALA A 59 -7.63 -3.90 -1.25
CA ALA A 59 -7.14 -3.16 -2.41
C ALA A 59 -6.70 -4.08 -3.55
N LEU A 60 -6.23 -5.28 -3.24
CA LEU A 60 -5.77 -6.28 -4.21
C LEU A 60 -6.74 -7.47 -4.36
N SER A 61 -7.89 -7.45 -3.68
CA SER A 61 -8.85 -8.55 -3.73
C SER A 61 -9.50 -8.74 -5.10
N GLU A 62 -9.59 -7.67 -5.89
CA GLU A 62 -10.12 -7.68 -7.26
C GLU A 62 -9.04 -7.97 -8.31
N ASP A 63 -7.76 -7.99 -7.93
CA ASP A 63 -6.64 -8.22 -8.84
C ASP A 63 -6.30 -9.71 -8.91
N SER A 64 -6.69 -10.36 -9.99
CA SER A 64 -6.40 -11.79 -10.22
C SER A 64 -4.96 -12.07 -10.68
N THR A 65 -4.14 -11.03 -10.90
CA THR A 65 -2.76 -11.18 -11.40
C THR A 65 -1.74 -11.35 -10.27
N VAL A 66 -2.15 -11.10 -9.03
CA VAL A 66 -1.31 -11.21 -7.83
C VAL A 66 -2.06 -11.92 -6.71
N ARG A 67 -1.30 -12.54 -5.81
CA ARG A 67 -1.83 -13.17 -4.59
C ARG A 67 -1.26 -12.51 -3.36
N THR A 68 -2.09 -12.13 -2.41
CA THR A 68 -1.64 -11.59 -1.12
C THR A 68 -1.66 -12.65 -0.03
N GLU A 69 -0.64 -12.73 0.80
CA GLU A 69 -0.60 -13.61 1.97
C GLU A 69 -0.02 -12.87 3.17
N SER A 70 -0.63 -13.04 4.34
CA SER A 70 -0.08 -12.48 5.57
C SER A 70 0.90 -13.46 6.23
N GLN A 71 2.18 -13.10 6.31
CA GLN A 71 3.22 -13.91 6.93
C GLN A 71 3.75 -13.28 8.22
N GLY A 72 4.22 -14.12 9.14
CA GLY A 72 4.69 -13.72 10.48
C GLY A 72 3.67 -13.94 11.59
N GLY A 73 4.07 -13.65 12.84
CA GLY A 73 3.27 -13.81 14.07
C GLY A 73 3.29 -12.56 14.93
N GLY A 74 2.19 -12.30 15.66
CA GLY A 74 2.09 -11.17 16.58
C GLY A 74 2.26 -9.79 15.93
N VAL A 75 3.24 -9.03 16.41
CA VAL A 75 3.58 -7.66 15.96
C VAL A 75 4.37 -7.64 14.64
N ASP A 76 4.99 -8.75 14.26
CA ASP A 76 5.80 -8.86 13.03
C ASP A 76 4.97 -9.34 11.83
N ARG A 77 3.64 -9.34 11.95
CA ARG A 77 2.74 -9.76 10.87
C ARG A 77 2.78 -8.73 9.75
N LYS A 78 3.20 -9.18 8.58
CA LYS A 78 3.29 -8.41 7.34
C LYS A 78 2.49 -9.05 6.23
N VAL A 79 2.20 -8.28 5.19
CA VAL A 79 1.57 -8.77 3.96
C VAL A 79 2.64 -8.93 2.90
N THR A 80 2.64 -10.08 2.25
CA THR A 80 3.49 -10.36 1.09
C THR A 80 2.61 -10.55 -0.13
N ILE A 81 2.95 -9.85 -1.21
CA ILE A 81 2.33 -9.98 -2.52
C ILE A 81 3.22 -10.91 -3.35
N PHE A 82 2.61 -11.97 -3.86
CA PHE A 82 3.18 -12.93 -4.78
C PHE A 82 2.59 -12.73 -6.18
N PRO A 83 3.35 -13.04 -7.24
CA PRO A 83 2.75 -13.15 -8.57
C PRO A 83 1.78 -14.35 -8.60
N ALA A 84 0.69 -14.23 -9.36
CA ALA A 84 -0.21 -15.36 -9.63
C ALA A 84 0.44 -16.44 -10.49
#